data_AF-A0A6M8VZ55-F1
#
_entry.id   AF-A0A6M8VZ55-F1
#
_cell.length_a   1.000
_cell.length_b   1.000
_cell.length_c   1.000
_cell.angle_alpha   90.00
_cell.angle_beta   90.00
_cell.angle_gamma   90.00
#
_symmetry.space_group_name_H-M   'P 1'
#
loop_
_entity.id
_entity.type
_entity.pdbx_description
1 polymer ?
#
loop_
_entity_poly.entity_id
_entity_poly.type
_entity_poly.pdbx_seq_one_letter_code
_entity_poly.pdbx_strand_id
1 'polypeptide(L)'
;MPPGARICVSCGYDMEKGIQSSTMVEKSTRRGKRGHFCHECGYDLKGLREPVCPECGTRIKANKHERWDKQTERDVIRTEWTKPLVTAGIGLVGLLVVMGMRDMFDAAPYIAMFIGAEIVIGYAVLWISFTFLGDIGTPLLNLVRLTALYLVVDSLWILVSAVPSFWLRNSVTGLAYVGLFTNFFDVDWQDAWFVMIFNWFVKMALIVTAAVMLTNYL
;
A
#
# COMPACT_ATOMS: atom_id res chain seq x y z
N MET A 1 12.59 -17.30 -11.47
CA MET A 1 12.83 -17.48 -12.93
C MET A 1 13.32 -18.89 -13.16
N PRO A 2 12.75 -19.68 -14.09
CA PRO A 2 13.31 -20.99 -14.43
C PRO A 2 14.66 -20.82 -15.14
N PRO A 3 15.64 -21.71 -14.91
CA PRO A 3 16.95 -21.63 -15.54
C PRO A 3 16.82 -21.75 -17.06
N GLY A 4 17.34 -20.76 -17.79
CA GLY A 4 17.31 -20.68 -19.26
C GLY A 4 16.25 -19.75 -19.87
N ALA A 5 15.36 -19.14 -19.07
CA ALA A 5 14.40 -18.17 -19.58
C ALA A 5 15.06 -16.78 -19.84
N ARG A 6 15.03 -16.33 -21.10
CA ARG A 6 15.64 -15.04 -21.52
C ARG A 6 14.76 -13.81 -21.23
N ILE A 7 13.46 -14.02 -21.09
CA ILE A 7 12.46 -12.96 -20.86
C ILE A 7 11.86 -13.13 -19.48
N CYS A 8 11.82 -12.04 -18.70
CA CYS A 8 11.12 -12.02 -17.42
C CYS A 8 9.61 -12.13 -17.61
N VAL A 9 9.02 -13.17 -17.05
CA VAL A 9 7.56 -13.41 -17.10
C VAL A 9 6.77 -12.36 -16.30
N SER A 10 7.37 -11.73 -15.29
CA SER A 10 6.69 -10.69 -14.50
C SER A 10 6.73 -9.30 -15.15
N CYS A 11 7.86 -8.89 -15.74
CA CYS A 11 8.03 -7.51 -16.23
C CYS A 11 8.33 -7.39 -17.74
N GLY A 12 8.47 -8.51 -18.47
CA GLY A 12 8.77 -8.50 -19.91
C GLY A 12 10.19 -8.05 -20.26
N TYR A 13 11.07 -7.92 -19.27
CA TYR A 13 12.46 -7.54 -19.45
C TYR A 13 13.25 -8.64 -20.15
N ASP A 14 13.93 -8.31 -21.25
CA ASP A 14 14.78 -9.21 -22.03
C ASP A 14 16.25 -8.99 -21.61
N MET A 15 16.84 -10.00 -20.98
CA MET A 15 18.21 -9.90 -20.44
C MET A 15 19.27 -9.80 -21.54
N GLU A 16 18.99 -10.28 -22.76
CA GLU A 16 19.96 -10.31 -23.85
C GLU A 16 20.10 -8.94 -24.53
N LYS A 17 19.06 -8.10 -24.43
CA LYS A 17 19.01 -6.81 -25.11
C LYS A 17 19.13 -5.57 -24.18
N GLY A 18 19.17 -5.78 -22.87
CA GLY A 18 19.33 -4.71 -21.87
C GLY A 18 18.15 -3.73 -21.80
N ILE A 19 18.30 -2.69 -20.95
CA ILE A 19 17.25 -1.69 -20.64
C ILE A 19 16.71 -0.94 -21.88
N GLN A 20 17.46 -0.92 -22.98
CA GLN A 20 17.07 -0.21 -24.20
C GLN A 20 15.97 -0.89 -25.01
N SER A 21 15.53 -2.09 -24.65
CA SER A 21 14.48 -2.79 -25.40
C SER A 21 13.57 -3.65 -24.52
N SER A 22 13.04 -3.06 -23.45
CA SER A 22 11.81 -3.59 -22.87
C SER A 22 10.76 -3.63 -23.99
N THR A 23 10.41 -4.85 -24.40
CA THR A 23 9.65 -5.14 -25.62
C THR A 23 8.20 -4.63 -25.58
N MET A 24 7.79 -3.98 -24.49
CA MET A 24 6.56 -3.18 -24.46
C MET A 24 6.70 -1.82 -25.16
N VAL A 25 7.88 -1.16 -25.12
CA VAL A 25 8.09 0.10 -25.85
C VAL A 25 8.24 -0.16 -27.35
N GLU A 26 8.94 -1.24 -27.74
CA GLU A 26 9.23 -1.51 -29.15
C GLU A 26 8.06 -2.19 -29.92
N LYS A 27 7.14 -2.91 -29.26
CA LYS A 27 5.91 -3.36 -29.93
C LYS A 27 4.89 -2.23 -30.15
N SER A 28 5.01 -1.10 -29.46
CA SER A 28 4.23 0.11 -29.75
C SER A 28 4.67 0.81 -31.04
N THR A 29 5.97 0.76 -31.39
CA THR A 29 6.51 1.47 -32.56
C THR A 29 6.22 0.74 -33.88
N ARG A 30 6.03 -0.58 -33.89
CA ARG A 30 5.66 -1.33 -35.12
C ARG A 30 4.15 -1.48 -35.37
N ARG A 31 3.28 -1.25 -34.38
CA ARG A 31 1.81 -1.28 -34.56
C ARG A 31 1.17 0.09 -34.84
N GLY A 32 1.96 1.17 -34.86
CA GLY A 32 1.47 2.55 -34.89
C GLY A 32 1.62 3.33 -36.19
N LYS A 33 1.84 2.71 -37.36
CA LYS A 33 1.68 3.42 -38.65
C LYS A 33 0.24 3.43 -39.17
N ARG A 34 -0.75 3.17 -38.30
CA ARG A 34 -2.17 3.41 -38.60
C ARG A 34 -2.45 4.89 -38.43
N GLY A 35 -2.16 5.61 -39.52
CA GLY A 35 -2.77 6.87 -39.93
C GLY A 35 -2.82 7.96 -38.88
N HIS A 36 -1.83 8.85 -38.90
CA HIS A 36 -2.05 10.24 -38.52
C HIS A 36 -2.99 10.96 -39.51
N PHE A 37 -3.75 10.27 -40.35
CA PHE A 37 -4.59 10.92 -41.35
C PHE A 37 -6.02 11.05 -40.83
N CYS A 38 -6.66 12.19 -41.09
CA CYS A 38 -8.07 12.38 -40.81
C CYS A 38 -8.90 11.36 -41.60
N HIS A 39 -9.82 10.67 -40.94
CA HIS A 39 -10.66 9.65 -41.58
C HIS A 39 -11.66 10.23 -42.60
N GLU A 40 -12.01 11.52 -42.47
CA GLU A 40 -12.96 12.21 -43.37
C GLU A 40 -12.28 12.79 -44.61
N CYS A 41 -11.20 13.58 -44.42
CA CYS A 41 -10.55 14.30 -45.51
C CYS A 41 -9.14 13.81 -45.87
N GLY A 42 -8.57 12.85 -45.13
CA GLY A 42 -7.23 12.33 -45.40
C GLY A 42 -6.08 13.27 -45.03
N TYR A 43 -6.33 14.41 -44.38
CA TYR A 43 -5.29 15.36 -43.96
C TYR A 43 -4.33 14.78 -42.91
N ASP A 44 -3.02 15.05 -43.01
CA ASP A 44 -2.02 14.59 -42.04
C ASP A 44 -2.08 15.42 -40.74
N LEU A 45 -2.43 14.74 -39.66
CA LEU A 45 -2.59 15.23 -38.29
C LEU A 45 -1.30 15.18 -37.48
N LYS A 46 -0.14 14.86 -38.09
CA LYS A 46 1.14 14.93 -37.39
C LYS A 46 1.41 16.34 -36.87
N GLY A 47 1.70 16.44 -35.58
CA GLY A 47 2.09 17.69 -34.92
C GLY A 47 0.93 18.62 -34.56
N LEU A 48 -0.32 18.21 -34.77
CA LEU A 48 -1.48 19.01 -34.38
C LEU A 48 -1.66 19.00 -32.85
N ARG A 49 -1.75 20.19 -32.24
CA ARG A 49 -1.98 20.34 -30.78
C ARG A 49 -3.45 20.18 -30.39
N GLU A 50 -4.36 20.49 -31.32
CA GLU A 50 -5.80 20.48 -31.08
C GLU A 50 -6.45 19.23 -31.70
N PRO A 51 -7.44 18.59 -31.05
CA PRO A 51 -8.11 17.39 -31.56
C PRO A 51 -9.18 17.73 -32.61
N VAL A 52 -8.91 18.70 -33.49
CA VAL A 52 -9.81 19.16 -34.55
C VAL A 52 -9.02 19.22 -35.84
N CYS A 53 -9.49 18.54 -36.89
CA CYS A 53 -8.86 18.63 -38.20
C CYS A 53 -9.02 20.06 -38.76
N PRO A 54 -7.95 20.75 -39.20
CA PRO A 54 -8.02 22.13 -39.67
C PRO A 54 -8.76 22.25 -41.01
N GLU A 55 -8.67 21.23 -41.86
CA GLU A 55 -9.30 21.23 -43.18
C GLU A 55 -10.81 20.99 -43.15
N CYS A 56 -11.28 19.97 -42.44
CA CYS A 56 -12.70 19.56 -42.45
C CYS A 56 -13.45 19.90 -41.16
N GLY A 57 -12.78 20.43 -40.13
CA GLY A 57 -13.39 20.72 -38.82
C GLY A 57 -13.78 19.48 -38.01
N THR A 58 -13.51 18.27 -38.50
CA THR A 58 -13.89 17.02 -37.81
C THR A 58 -13.11 16.87 -36.51
N ARG A 59 -13.83 16.70 -35.39
CA ARG A 59 -13.24 16.37 -34.08
C ARG A 59 -12.68 14.95 -34.11
N ILE A 60 -11.38 14.84 -33.88
CA ILE A 60 -10.69 13.55 -33.75
C ILE A 60 -11.03 13.01 -32.36
N LYS A 61 -11.76 11.88 -32.31
CA LYS A 61 -12.07 11.24 -31.04
C LYS A 61 -10.75 10.79 -30.41
N ALA A 62 -10.44 11.34 -29.23
CA ALA A 62 -9.35 10.88 -28.38
C ALA A 62 -9.29 9.35 -28.41
N ASN A 63 -8.09 8.83 -28.69
CA ASN A 63 -7.87 7.42 -28.97
C ASN A 63 -8.58 6.56 -27.91
N LYS A 64 -9.23 5.47 -28.34
CA LYS A 64 -9.84 4.48 -27.44
C LYS A 64 -8.85 4.07 -26.33
N HIS A 65 -7.55 4.06 -26.66
CA HIS A 65 -6.45 3.81 -25.72
C HIS A 65 -6.40 4.81 -24.55
N GLU A 66 -6.47 6.11 -24.80
CA GLU A 66 -6.41 7.14 -23.74
C GLU A 66 -7.59 7.01 -22.76
N ARG A 67 -8.77 6.61 -23.25
CA ARG A 67 -9.92 6.31 -22.39
C ARG A 67 -9.70 5.07 -21.54
N TRP A 68 -9.07 4.04 -22.10
CA TRP A 68 -8.70 2.81 -21.38
C TRP A 68 -7.62 3.08 -20.34
N ASP A 69 -6.63 3.91 -20.66
CA ASP A 69 -5.56 4.28 -19.73
C ASP A 69 -6.14 5.06 -18.54
N LYS A 70 -7.00 6.06 -18.80
CA LYS A 70 -7.72 6.81 -17.76
C LYS A 70 -8.67 5.95 -16.91
N GLN A 71 -9.25 4.90 -17.49
CA GLN A 71 -10.08 3.94 -16.73
C GLN A 71 -9.21 3.05 -15.84
N THR A 72 -8.10 2.55 -16.40
CA THR A 72 -7.16 1.69 -15.67
C THR A 72 -6.53 2.45 -14.50
N GLU A 73 -6.14 3.71 -14.67
CA GLU A 73 -5.64 4.56 -13.58
C GLU A 73 -6.66 4.67 -12.44
N ARG A 74 -7.94 4.93 -12.76
CA ARG A 74 -9.00 5.04 -11.76
C ARG A 74 -9.25 3.72 -11.02
N ASP A 75 -9.19 2.61 -11.75
CA ASP A 75 -9.42 1.29 -11.17
C ASP A 75 -8.24 0.85 -10.30
N VAL A 76 -7.00 1.19 -10.66
CA VAL A 76 -5.82 0.99 -9.82
C VAL A 76 -5.95 1.81 -8.54
N ILE A 77 -6.27 3.10 -8.62
CA ILE A 77 -6.44 3.96 -7.44
C ILE A 77 -7.53 3.40 -6.51
N ARG A 78 -8.69 2.97 -7.04
CA ARG A 78 -9.76 2.39 -6.22
C ARG A 78 -9.33 1.09 -5.55
N THR A 79 -8.66 0.21 -6.29
CA THR A 79 -8.23 -1.08 -5.77
C THR A 79 -7.19 -0.90 -4.66
N GLU A 80 -6.33 0.10 -4.80
CA GLU A 80 -5.27 0.38 -3.83
C GLU A 80 -5.80 0.96 -2.51
N TRP A 81 -6.90 1.72 -2.55
CA TRP A 81 -7.56 2.27 -1.35
C TRP A 81 -8.57 1.31 -0.70
N THR A 82 -9.24 0.48 -1.49
CA THR A 82 -10.29 -0.42 -0.96
C THR A 82 -9.71 -1.50 -0.05
N LYS A 83 -8.56 -2.09 -0.39
CA LYS A 83 -7.92 -3.14 0.42
C LYS A 83 -7.63 -2.70 1.87
N PRO A 84 -6.88 -1.61 2.14
CA PRO A 84 -6.59 -1.21 3.51
C PRO A 84 -7.85 -0.71 4.23
N LEU A 85 -8.79 -0.08 3.53
CA LEU A 85 -10.03 0.42 4.14
C LEU A 85 -10.95 -0.71 4.60
N VAL A 86 -11.11 -1.76 3.78
CA VAL A 86 -11.85 -2.98 4.17
C VAL A 86 -11.16 -3.67 5.34
N THR A 87 -9.82 -3.75 5.31
CA THR A 87 -9.06 -4.38 6.40
C THR A 87 -9.16 -3.59 7.70
N ALA A 88 -9.12 -2.26 7.65
CA ALA A 88 -9.36 -1.40 8.81
C ALA A 88 -10.77 -1.61 9.38
N GLY A 89 -11.79 -1.73 8.52
CA GLY A 89 -13.15 -2.06 8.94
C GLY A 89 -13.22 -3.40 9.68
N ILE A 90 -12.56 -4.44 9.16
CA ILE A 90 -12.49 -5.76 9.80
C ILE A 90 -11.77 -5.67 11.15
N GLY A 91 -10.62 -4.97 11.21
CA GLY A 91 -9.87 -4.78 12.44
C GLY A 91 -10.67 -4.04 13.51
N LEU A 92 -11.40 -2.98 13.13
CA LEU A 92 -12.24 -2.21 14.04
C LEU A 92 -13.40 -3.06 14.60
N VAL A 93 -14.11 -3.80 13.74
CA VAL A 93 -15.18 -4.70 14.17
C VAL A 93 -14.61 -5.79 15.08
N GLY A 94 -13.47 -6.38 14.73
CA GLY A 94 -12.78 -7.38 15.55
C GLY A 94 -12.41 -6.84 16.93
N LEU A 95 -11.86 -5.62 16.98
CA LEU A 95 -11.54 -4.93 18.23
C LEU A 95 -12.78 -4.75 19.12
N LEU A 96 -13.89 -4.24 18.56
CA LEU A 96 -15.14 -4.04 19.31
C LEU A 96 -15.71 -5.34 19.86
N VAL A 97 -15.69 -6.42 19.05
CA VAL A 97 -16.14 -7.74 19.50
C VAL A 97 -15.28 -8.26 20.65
N VAL A 98 -13.95 -8.18 20.54
CA VAL A 98 -13.03 -8.65 21.59
C VAL A 98 -13.17 -7.82 22.87
N MET A 99 -13.36 -6.51 22.76
CA MET A 99 -13.63 -5.65 23.92
C MET A 99 -14.92 -6.02 24.62
N GLY A 100 -15.99 -6.30 23.86
CA GLY A 100 -17.27 -6.75 24.43
C GLY A 100 -17.18 -8.12 25.09
N MET A 101 -16.40 -9.05 24.54
CA MET A 101 -16.17 -10.37 25.16
C MET A 101 -15.42 -10.30 26.50
N ARG A 102 -14.69 -9.22 26.76
CA ARG A 102 -13.86 -9.04 27.96
C ARG A 102 -14.38 -7.99 28.93
N ASP A 103 -15.54 -7.42 28.65
CA ASP A 103 -16.13 -6.35 29.43
C ASP A 103 -15.19 -5.13 29.61
N MET A 104 -14.44 -4.80 28.54
CA MET A 104 -13.41 -3.74 28.55
C MET A 104 -13.91 -2.43 27.92
N PHE A 105 -15.22 -2.18 27.89
CA PHE A 105 -15.76 -0.96 27.28
C PHE A 105 -15.35 0.31 28.02
N ASP A 106 -15.15 0.25 29.34
CA ASP A 106 -14.65 1.39 30.13
C ASP A 106 -13.21 1.77 29.76
N ALA A 107 -12.43 0.82 29.22
CA ALA A 107 -11.07 1.04 28.75
C ALA A 107 -10.99 1.57 27.31
N ALA A 108 -12.11 1.68 26.60
CA ALA A 108 -12.16 2.13 25.20
C ALA A 108 -11.43 3.44 24.90
N PRO A 109 -11.59 4.54 25.67
CA PRO A 109 -10.90 5.79 25.37
C PRO A 109 -9.38 5.65 25.50
N TYR A 110 -8.91 4.87 26.47
CA TYR A 110 -7.48 4.62 26.66
C TYR A 110 -6.92 3.79 25.51
N ILE A 111 -7.62 2.73 25.10
CA ILE A 111 -7.22 1.90 23.94
C ILE A 111 -7.16 2.75 22.67
N ALA A 112 -8.17 3.59 22.41
CA ALA A 112 -8.18 4.49 21.26
C ALA A 112 -7.02 5.48 21.28
N MET A 113 -6.68 6.04 22.45
CA MET A 113 -5.53 6.93 22.62
C MET A 113 -4.20 6.20 22.36
N PHE A 114 -4.04 4.98 22.87
CA PHE A 114 -2.84 4.15 22.62
C PHE A 114 -2.68 3.82 21.14
N ILE A 115 -3.75 3.37 20.46
CA ILE A 115 -3.73 3.11 19.02
C ILE A 115 -3.38 4.38 18.24
N GLY A 116 -3.95 5.52 18.62
CA GLY A 116 -3.63 6.82 18.01
C GLY A 116 -2.15 7.19 18.14
N ALA A 117 -1.57 7.01 19.33
CA ALA A 117 -0.15 7.24 19.56
C ALA A 117 0.73 6.27 18.75
N GLU A 118 0.35 4.99 18.68
CA GLU A 118 1.05 3.98 17.89
C GLU A 118 1.03 4.30 16.40
N ILE A 119 -0.09 4.78 15.85
CA ILE A 119 -0.17 5.20 14.45
C ILE A 119 0.77 6.37 14.16
N VAL A 120 0.82 7.38 15.04
CA VAL A 120 1.70 8.56 14.87
C VAL A 120 3.17 8.15 14.90
N ILE A 121 3.55 7.31 15.86
CA ILE A 121 4.91 6.82 16.00
C ILE A 121 5.29 5.90 14.86
N GLY A 122 4.42 4.94 14.51
CA GLY A 122 4.62 4.03 13.39
C GLY A 122 4.79 4.80 12.08
N TYR A 123 4.00 5.86 11.88
CA TYR A 123 4.15 6.75 10.73
C TYR A 123 5.48 7.50 10.75
N ALA A 124 5.95 8.00 11.89
CA ALA A 124 7.26 8.65 12.00
C ALA A 124 8.41 7.68 11.68
N VAL A 125 8.36 6.44 12.18
CA VAL A 125 9.34 5.38 11.88
C VAL A 125 9.35 5.04 10.39
N LEU A 126 8.16 4.89 9.82
CA LEU A 126 7.98 4.61 8.41
C LEU A 126 8.47 5.77 7.53
N TRP A 127 8.22 7.02 7.91
CA TRP A 127 8.74 8.21 7.23
C TRP A 127 10.27 8.29 7.26
N ILE A 128 10.89 7.98 8.40
CA ILE A 128 12.36 7.87 8.51
C ILE A 128 12.86 6.76 7.57
N SER A 129 12.20 5.60 7.58
CA SER A 129 12.56 4.45 6.73
C SER A 129 12.46 4.77 5.24
N PHE A 130 11.46 5.55 4.81
CA PHE A 130 11.29 5.98 3.43
C PHE A 130 12.37 6.95 2.96
N THR A 131 12.93 7.74 3.86
CA THR A 131 14.11 8.56 3.56
C THR A 131 15.29 7.69 3.10
N PHE A 132 15.35 6.43 3.53
CA PHE A 132 16.38 5.46 3.12
C PHE A 132 15.96 4.53 1.97
N LEU A 133 14.69 4.09 1.92
CA LEU A 133 14.20 3.07 0.98
C LEU A 133 13.64 3.62 -0.34
N GLY A 134 13.37 4.92 -0.42
CA GLY A 134 12.76 5.56 -1.58
C GLY A 134 11.26 5.86 -1.39
N ASP A 135 10.69 6.58 -2.36
CA ASP A 135 9.34 7.16 -2.26
C ASP A 135 8.25 6.09 -2.42
N ILE A 136 7.50 5.83 -1.35
CA ILE A 136 6.42 4.81 -1.30
C ILE A 136 5.08 5.54 -1.15
N GLY A 137 4.60 6.10 -2.26
CA GLY A 137 3.22 6.58 -2.40
C GLY A 137 2.84 7.81 -1.57
N THR A 138 1.53 8.06 -1.47
CA THR A 138 1.02 9.27 -0.79
C THR A 138 0.97 9.08 0.74
N PRO A 139 1.29 10.13 1.52
CA PRO A 139 1.33 10.05 2.99
C PRO A 139 0.01 9.61 3.61
N LEU A 140 -1.12 10.05 3.02
CA LEU A 140 -2.45 9.72 3.51
C LEU A 140 -2.77 8.23 3.33
N LEU A 141 -2.41 7.64 2.18
CA LEU A 141 -2.62 6.22 1.93
C LEU A 141 -1.81 5.36 2.91
N ASN A 142 -0.58 5.77 3.23
CA ASN A 142 0.25 5.09 4.21
C ASN A 142 -0.33 5.15 5.62
N LEU A 143 -0.96 6.27 5.99
CA LEU A 143 -1.65 6.40 7.27
C LEU A 143 -2.85 5.46 7.35
N VAL A 144 -3.63 5.31 6.27
CA VAL A 144 -4.74 4.35 6.21
C VAL A 144 -4.24 2.90 6.29
N ARG A 145 -3.14 2.57 5.61
CA ARG A 145 -2.49 1.24 5.67
C ARG A 145 -2.00 0.91 7.08
N LEU A 146 -1.33 1.85 7.75
CA LEU A 146 -0.89 1.68 9.15
C LEU A 146 -2.09 1.52 10.09
N THR A 147 -3.11 2.35 9.94
CA THR A 147 -4.34 2.25 10.76
C THR A 147 -4.97 0.87 10.62
N ALA A 148 -5.10 0.36 9.39
CA ALA A 148 -5.63 -0.97 9.14
C ALA A 148 -4.79 -2.06 9.81
N LEU A 149 -3.47 -1.95 9.70
CA LEU A 149 -2.52 -2.89 10.28
C LEU A 149 -2.61 -2.91 11.81
N TYR A 150 -2.55 -1.76 12.47
CA TYR A 150 -2.61 -1.68 13.94
C TYR A 150 -3.94 -2.20 14.48
N LEU A 151 -5.08 -1.83 13.89
CA LEU A 151 -6.38 -2.32 14.32
C LEU A 151 -6.46 -3.85 14.30
N VAL A 152 -5.97 -4.49 13.23
CA VAL A 152 -5.97 -5.96 13.13
C VAL A 152 -4.97 -6.57 14.11
N VAL A 153 -3.74 -6.05 14.19
CA VAL A 153 -2.71 -6.61 15.08
C VAL A 153 -3.07 -6.44 16.56
N ASP A 154 -3.65 -5.31 16.96
CA ASP A 154 -4.05 -5.05 18.34
C ASP A 154 -5.30 -5.86 18.71
N SER A 155 -6.28 -5.99 17.81
CA SER A 155 -7.43 -6.88 18.06
C SER A 155 -6.97 -8.33 18.26
N LEU A 156 -5.99 -8.80 17.46
CA LEU A 156 -5.38 -10.11 17.62
C LEU A 156 -4.57 -10.21 18.92
N TRP A 157 -3.82 -9.17 19.30
CA TRP A 157 -3.05 -9.14 20.55
C TRP A 157 -3.96 -9.26 21.78
N ILE A 158 -5.06 -8.52 21.80
CA ILE A 158 -6.05 -8.62 22.88
C ILE A 158 -6.66 -10.02 22.86
N LEU A 159 -7.04 -10.58 21.71
CA LEU A 159 -7.58 -11.93 21.62
C LEU A 159 -6.61 -12.99 22.19
N VAL A 160 -5.35 -12.95 21.74
CA VAL A 160 -4.30 -13.93 22.12
C VAL A 160 -3.79 -13.70 23.54
N SER A 161 -4.05 -12.55 24.17
CA SER A 161 -3.64 -12.30 25.56
C SER A 161 -4.29 -13.22 26.60
N ALA A 162 -5.30 -14.01 26.21
CA ALA A 162 -5.82 -15.11 27.03
C ALA A 162 -4.80 -16.25 27.21
N VAL A 163 -3.81 -16.34 26.32
CA VAL A 163 -2.73 -17.32 26.40
C VAL A 163 -1.65 -16.78 27.36
N PRO A 164 -1.30 -17.50 28.43
CA PRO A 164 -0.32 -17.03 29.43
C PRO A 164 1.12 -17.03 28.90
N SER A 165 1.41 -17.75 27.81
CA SER A 165 2.74 -17.80 27.22
C SER A 165 3.09 -16.48 26.53
N PHE A 166 4.01 -15.73 27.14
CA PHE A 166 4.54 -14.48 26.61
C PHE A 166 5.12 -14.66 25.19
N TRP A 167 5.94 -15.70 24.99
CA TRP A 167 6.60 -15.94 23.71
C TRP A 167 5.60 -16.28 22.61
N LEU A 168 4.66 -17.19 22.89
CA LEU A 168 3.66 -17.58 21.90
C LEU A 168 2.82 -16.37 21.48
N ARG A 169 2.38 -15.55 22.44
CA ARG A 169 1.58 -14.35 22.18
C ARG A 169 2.31 -13.38 21.26
N ASN A 170 3.56 -13.02 21.61
CA ASN A 170 4.34 -12.07 20.81
C ASN A 170 4.72 -12.63 19.43
N SER A 171 5.02 -13.92 19.32
CA SER A 171 5.32 -14.55 18.02
C SER A 171 4.12 -14.55 17.09
N VAL A 172 2.92 -14.87 17.58
CA VAL A 172 1.69 -14.85 16.76
C VAL A 172 1.39 -13.43 16.27
N THR A 173 1.44 -12.44 17.16
CA THR A 173 1.17 -11.05 16.77
C THR A 173 2.26 -10.47 15.89
N GLY A 174 3.52 -10.82 16.12
CA GLY A 174 4.65 -10.40 15.29
C GLY A 174 4.59 -10.96 13.88
N LEU A 175 4.28 -12.26 13.74
CA LEU A 175 4.09 -12.88 12.42
C LEU A 175 2.91 -12.25 11.66
N ALA A 176 1.80 -11.97 12.35
CA ALA A 176 0.66 -11.28 11.76
C ALA A 176 1.04 -9.85 11.33
N TYR A 177 1.80 -9.12 12.15
CA TYR A 177 2.31 -7.79 11.82
C TYR A 177 3.16 -7.83 10.55
N VAL A 178 4.18 -8.69 10.50
CA VAL A 178 5.09 -8.79 9.34
C VAL A 178 4.33 -9.21 8.08
N GLY A 179 3.43 -10.19 8.19
CA GLY A 179 2.61 -10.65 7.05
C GLY A 179 1.69 -9.56 6.50
N LEU A 180 1.05 -8.78 7.36
CA LEU A 180 0.22 -7.64 6.92
C LEU A 180 1.07 -6.49 6.39
N PHE A 181 2.21 -6.20 7.02
CA PHE A 181 3.10 -5.12 6.61
C PHE A 181 3.67 -5.37 5.21
N THR A 182 4.20 -6.57 4.97
CA THR A 182 4.71 -7.00 3.65
C THR A 182 3.63 -6.92 2.57
N ASN A 183 2.40 -7.36 2.88
CA ASN A 183 1.27 -7.31 1.94
C ASN A 183 0.74 -5.88 1.66
N PHE A 184 0.87 -4.94 2.60
CA PHE A 184 0.39 -3.57 2.41
C PHE A 184 1.40 -2.62 1.78
N PHE A 185 2.67 -2.80 2.10
CA PHE A 185 3.73 -1.91 1.63
C PHE A 185 4.55 -2.50 0.49
N ASP A 186 4.27 -3.75 0.09
CA ASP A 186 5.05 -4.50 -0.91
C ASP A 186 6.56 -4.49 -0.59
N VAL A 187 6.87 -4.54 0.72
CA VAL A 187 8.23 -4.51 1.27
C VAL A 187 8.74 -5.93 1.48
N ASP A 188 10.04 -6.11 1.33
CA ASP A 188 10.70 -7.39 1.59
C ASP A 188 10.51 -7.86 3.05
N TRP A 189 10.44 -9.18 3.22
CA TRP A 189 10.22 -9.78 4.53
C TRP A 189 11.27 -9.35 5.57
N GLN A 190 12.53 -9.19 5.16
CA GLN A 190 13.62 -8.78 6.06
C GLN A 190 13.41 -7.36 6.62
N ASP A 191 13.06 -6.40 5.76
CA ASP A 191 12.83 -5.01 6.15
C ASP A 191 11.60 -4.89 7.07
N ALA A 192 10.55 -5.64 6.78
CA ALA A 192 9.37 -5.70 7.63
C ALA A 192 9.68 -6.20 9.06
N TRP A 193 10.61 -7.15 9.22
CA TRP A 193 11.07 -7.59 10.54
C TRP A 193 11.81 -6.48 11.30
N PHE A 194 12.67 -5.71 10.63
CA PHE A 194 13.36 -4.58 11.28
C PHE A 194 12.38 -3.52 11.78
N VAL A 195 11.40 -3.14 10.95
CA VAL A 195 10.36 -2.18 11.34
C VAL A 195 9.55 -2.74 12.52
N MET A 196 9.20 -4.03 12.51
CA MET A 196 8.48 -4.67 13.61
C MET A 196 9.28 -4.63 14.92
N ILE A 197 10.57 -4.98 14.90
CA ILE A 197 11.44 -4.96 16.08
C ILE A 197 11.53 -3.55 16.65
N PHE A 198 11.76 -2.55 15.80
CA PHE A 198 11.87 -1.16 16.23
C PHE A 198 10.57 -0.66 16.86
N ASN A 199 9.43 -0.93 16.21
CA ASN A 199 8.11 -0.56 16.70
C ASN A 199 7.79 -1.26 18.03
N TRP A 200 8.19 -2.53 18.19
CA TRP A 200 8.05 -3.27 19.44
C TRP A 200 8.83 -2.62 20.59
N PHE A 201 10.08 -2.21 20.36
CA PHE A 201 10.85 -1.47 21.38
C PHE A 201 10.19 -0.15 21.77
N VAL A 202 9.69 0.61 20.80
CA VAL A 202 9.00 1.88 21.09
C VAL A 202 7.71 1.64 21.86
N LYS A 203 6.93 0.62 21.49
CA LYS A 203 5.71 0.22 22.21
C LYS A 203 6.02 -0.19 23.65
N MET A 204 7.07 -0.97 23.88
CA MET A 204 7.52 -1.33 25.22
C MET A 204 7.95 -0.11 26.04
N ALA A 205 8.68 0.84 25.43
CA ALA A 205 9.08 2.08 26.09
C ALA A 205 7.87 2.96 26.48
N LEU A 206 6.84 3.03 25.62
CA LEU A 206 5.59 3.72 25.93
C LEU A 206 4.84 3.07 27.09
N ILE A 207 4.71 1.74 27.08
CA ILE A 207 4.04 1.00 28.15
C ILE A 207 4.76 1.21 29.49
N VAL A 208 6.09 1.14 29.49
CA VAL A 208 6.90 1.38 30.70
C VAL A 208 6.73 2.81 31.20
N THR A 209 6.81 3.81 30.30
CA THR A 209 6.61 5.22 30.67
C THR A 209 5.22 5.47 31.25
N ALA A 210 4.18 4.90 30.63
CA ALA A 210 2.81 5.00 31.11
C ALA A 210 2.64 4.34 32.49
N ALA A 211 3.23 3.17 32.70
CA ALA A 211 3.21 2.48 33.99
C ALA A 211 3.91 3.30 35.09
N VAL A 212 5.09 3.88 34.79
CA VAL A 212 5.84 4.74 35.73
C VAL A 212 5.06 6.00 36.09
N MET A 213 4.42 6.65 35.11
CA MET A 213 3.57 7.80 35.38
C MET A 213 2.42 7.41 36.32
N LEU A 214 1.73 6.31 36.04
CA LEU A 214 0.60 5.86 36.84
C LEU A 214 0.99 5.52 38.29
N THR A 215 2.18 4.94 38.51
CA THR A 215 2.69 4.67 39.87
C THR A 215 3.06 5.93 40.66
N ASN A 216 3.40 7.04 40.00
CA ASN A 216 3.74 8.29 40.69
C ASN A 216 2.50 9.11 41.10
N TYR A 217 1.34 8.82 40.53
CA TYR A 217 0.08 9.51 40.84
C TYR A 217 -0.77 8.80 41.91
N LEU A 218 -0.42 7.57 42.28
CA LEU A 218 -1.07 6.78 43.35
C LEU A 218 -0.32 6.93 44.67
#